data_AF-A0AAD0M7A5-F1
#
_entry.id   AF-A0AAD0M7A5-F1
#
_cell.length_a   1.000
_cell.length_b   1.000
_cell.length_c   1.000
_cell.angle_alpha   90.00
_cell.angle_beta   90.00
_cell.angle_gamma   90.00
#
_symmetry.space_group_name_H-M   'P 1'
#
loop_
_entity.id
_entity.type
_entity.pdbx_description
1 polymer ?
#
loop_
_entity_poly.entity_id
_entity_poly.type
_entity_poly.pdbx_seq_one_letter_code
_entity_poly.pdbx_strand_id
1 'polypeptide(L)'
;MADLADVADEFQEAFLESSMAAHRAQVKDSPQATGNCLNCEEPVTKAGQRWCDSDCRDDWQRHEDANRRRTGRAPVQMPVQVDDEEDEK
;
A
#
# COMPACT_ATOMS: atom_id res chain seq x y z
N MET A 1 -12.03 -12.78 -37.11
CA MET A 1 -12.30 -13.99 -36.31
C MET A 1 -11.39 -13.86 -35.13
N ALA A 2 -11.93 -13.81 -33.91
CA ALA A 2 -11.09 -13.78 -32.72
C ALA A 2 -10.36 -15.12 -32.64
N ASP A 3 -9.03 -15.09 -32.66
CA ASP A 3 -8.21 -16.28 -32.41
C ASP A 3 -7.90 -16.44 -30.92
N LEU A 4 -7.06 -17.42 -30.58
CA LEU A 4 -6.68 -17.65 -29.20
C LEU A 4 -5.82 -16.51 -28.63
N ALA A 5 -5.11 -15.76 -29.48
CA ALA A 5 -4.33 -14.61 -29.05
C ALA A 5 -5.25 -13.44 -28.71
N ASP A 6 -6.28 -13.19 -29.53
CA ASP A 6 -7.28 -12.15 -29.26
C ASP A 6 -7.98 -12.36 -27.90
N VAL A 7 -8.35 -13.60 -27.57
CA VAL A 7 -8.99 -13.94 -26.27
C VAL A 7 -8.01 -13.83 -25.10
N ALA A 8 -6.74 -14.18 -25.31
CA ALA A 8 -5.71 -14.07 -24.28
C ALA A 8 -5.43 -12.59 -23.93
N ASP A 9 -5.32 -11.74 -24.94
CA ASP A 9 -5.10 -10.31 -24.77
C ASP A 9 -6.27 -9.65 -24.02
N GLU A 10 -7.51 -9.95 -24.38
CA GLU A 10 -8.70 -9.44 -23.66
C GLU A 10 -8.69 -9.84 -22.17
N PHE A 11 -8.29 -11.08 -21.86
CA PHE A 11 -8.18 -11.53 -20.47
C PHE A 11 -7.06 -10.81 -19.72
N GLN A 12 -5.90 -10.61 -20.37
CA GLN A 12 -4.78 -9.90 -19.79
C GLN A 12 -5.13 -8.44 -19.48
N GLU A 13 -5.81 -7.76 -20.40
CA GLU A 13 -6.26 -6.39 -20.21
C GLU A 13 -7.23 -6.27 -19.04
N ALA A 14 -8.24 -7.15 -18.97
CA ALA A 14 -9.20 -7.18 -17.87
C ALA A 14 -8.52 -7.50 -16.52
N PHE A 15 -7.54 -8.41 -16.51
CA PHE A 15 -6.78 -8.73 -15.30
C PHE A 15 -5.92 -7.55 -14.84
N LEU A 16 -5.21 -6.89 -15.75
CA LEU A 16 -4.41 -5.71 -15.45
C LEU A 16 -5.28 -4.58 -14.91
N GLU A 17 -6.41 -4.27 -15.55
CA GLU A 17 -7.31 -3.22 -15.11
C GLU A 17 -7.86 -3.50 -13.69
N SER A 18 -8.32 -4.74 -13.45
CA SER A 18 -8.86 -5.13 -12.14
C SER A 18 -7.80 -5.08 -11.03
N SER A 19 -6.55 -5.48 -11.31
CA SER A 19 -5.46 -5.40 -10.35
C SER A 19 -5.08 -3.94 -10.02
N MET A 20 -5.03 -3.06 -11.02
CA MET A 20 -4.79 -1.63 -10.82
C MET A 20 -5.90 -0.97 -10.02
N ALA A 21 -7.16 -1.30 -10.31
CA ALA A 21 -8.31 -0.78 -9.57
C ALA A 21 -8.29 -1.22 -8.10
N ALA A 22 -7.97 -2.50 -7.84
CA ALA A 22 -7.83 -3.03 -6.48
C ALA A 22 -6.70 -2.31 -5.71
N HIS A 23 -5.55 -2.10 -6.35
CA HIS A 23 -4.43 -1.38 -5.74
C HIS A 23 -4.79 0.08 -5.42
N ARG A 24 -5.46 0.79 -6.33
CA ARG A 24 -5.93 2.16 -6.10
C ARG A 24 -6.92 2.26 -4.92
N ALA A 25 -7.81 1.27 -4.79
CA ALA A 25 -8.75 1.22 -3.68
C ALA A 25 -8.03 1.04 -2.33
N GLN A 26 -7.00 0.19 -2.27
CA GLN A 26 -6.18 0.00 -1.08
C GLN A 26 -5.43 1.28 -0.66
N VAL A 27 -4.94 2.06 -1.62
CA VAL A 27 -4.25 3.34 -1.33
C VAL A 27 -5.21 4.36 -0.71
N LYS A 28 -6.49 4.38 -1.08
CA LYS A 28 -7.47 5.33 -0.53
C LYS A 28 -7.71 5.16 0.96
N ASP A 29 -7.59 3.93 1.47
CA ASP A 29 -7.71 3.60 2.90
C ASP A 29 -6.40 3.83 3.68
N SER A 30 -5.40 4.45 3.05
CA SER A 30 -4.12 4.74 3.69
C SER A 30 -4.28 5.69 4.88
N PRO A 31 -3.63 5.40 6.02
CA PRO A 31 -3.57 6.34 7.13
C PRO A 31 -2.81 7.60 6.74
N GLN A 32 -3.27 8.75 7.25
CA GLN A 32 -2.64 10.06 7.00
C GLN A 32 -1.41 10.24 7.88
N ALA A 33 -0.40 10.98 7.38
CA ALA A 33 0.76 11.36 8.19
C ALA A 33 0.35 12.48 9.17
N THR A 34 0.41 12.21 10.46
CA THR A 34 0.03 13.15 11.53
C THR A 34 1.21 13.93 12.09
N GLY A 35 2.44 13.61 11.67
CA GLY A 35 3.68 14.16 12.23
C GLY A 35 4.28 13.31 13.36
N ASN A 36 3.55 12.31 13.85
CA ASN A 36 4.02 11.30 14.81
C ASN A 36 3.87 9.90 14.22
N CYS A 37 4.65 8.96 14.72
CA CYS A 37 4.64 7.58 14.28
C CYS A 37 3.30 6.93 14.66
N LEU A 38 2.65 6.26 13.70
CA LEU A 38 1.36 5.60 13.93
C LEU A 38 1.45 4.34 14.82
N ASN A 39 2.67 3.85 15.10
CA ASN A 39 2.90 2.65 15.91
C ASN A 39 3.44 2.97 17.31
N CYS A 40 4.54 3.73 17.39
CA CYS A 40 5.21 4.06 18.67
C CYS A 40 4.92 5.47 19.19
N GLU A 41 4.17 6.29 18.44
CA GLU A 41 3.82 7.68 18.78
C GLU A 41 5.02 8.66 18.89
N GLU A 42 6.22 8.23 18.52
CA GLU A 42 7.40 9.09 18.48
C GLU A 42 7.29 10.16 17.39
N PRO A 43 7.90 11.35 17.59
CA PRO A 43 7.88 12.41 16.58
C PRO A 43 8.63 11.96 15.33
N VAL A 44 7.99 12.10 14.17
CA VAL A 44 8.60 11.73 12.88
C VAL A 44 9.36 12.94 12.35
N THR A 45 10.64 12.75 12.06
CA THR A 45 11.55 13.83 11.65
C THR A 45 11.28 14.34 10.25
N LYS A 46 10.74 13.50 9.34
CA LYS A 46 10.39 13.89 7.97
C LYS A 46 8.91 14.23 7.84
N ALA A 47 8.63 15.39 7.24
CA ALA A 47 7.27 15.77 6.88
C ALA A 47 6.68 14.79 5.85
N GLY A 48 5.49 14.25 6.13
CA GLY A 48 4.81 13.27 5.26
C GLY A 48 5.12 11.80 5.57
N GLN A 49 6.08 11.53 6.45
CA GLN A 49 6.40 10.17 6.88
C GLN A 49 5.44 9.75 8.03
N ARG A 50 4.95 8.50 7.96
CA ARG A 50 3.90 7.95 8.85
C ARG A 50 4.46 7.07 9.97
N TRP A 51 5.66 6.52 9.78
CA TRP A 51 6.37 5.69 10.75
C TRP A 51 7.79 6.21 10.91
N CYS A 52 8.38 6.03 12.09
CA CYS A 52 9.76 6.42 12.36
C CYS A 52 10.78 5.53 11.64
N ASP A 53 10.46 4.25 11.46
CA ASP A 53 11.32 3.25 10.83
C ASP A 53 10.49 2.15 10.13
N SER A 54 11.21 1.22 9.48
CA SER A 54 10.61 0.04 8.84
C SER A 54 9.97 -0.92 9.82
N ASP A 55 10.50 -1.05 11.03
CA ASP A 55 9.99 -1.99 12.03
C ASP A 55 8.60 -1.54 12.51
N CYS A 56 8.42 -0.25 12.79
CA CYS A 56 7.14 0.34 13.16
C CYS A 56 6.11 0.27 12.05
N ARG A 57 6.53 0.39 10.78
CA ARG A 57 5.65 0.19 9.64
C ARG A 57 5.16 -1.26 9.57
N ASP A 58 6.08 -2.21 9.67
CA ASP A 58 5.78 -3.63 9.50
C ASP A 58 4.93 -4.16 10.67
N ASP A 59 5.19 -3.71 11.89
CA ASP A 59 4.38 -4.05 13.06
C ASP A 59 2.97 -3.46 12.98
N TRP A 60 2.84 -2.20 12.56
CA TRP A 60 1.54 -1.59 12.29
C TRP A 60 0.77 -2.39 11.22
N GLN A 61 1.44 -2.78 10.14
CA GLN A 61 0.84 -3.59 9.07
C GLN A 61 0.36 -4.95 9.58
N ARG A 62 1.15 -5.63 10.41
CA ARG A 62 0.74 -6.90 11.05
C ARG A 62 -0.50 -6.74 11.93
N HIS A 63 -0.55 -5.67 12.70
CA HIS A 63 -1.69 -5.35 13.57
C HIS A 63 -2.95 -5.08 12.74
N GLU A 64 -2.82 -4.25 11.70
CA GLU A 64 -3.93 -3.92 10.80
C GLU A 64 -4.42 -5.15 10.05
N ASP A 65 -3.53 -5.99 9.53
CA ASP A 65 -3.89 -7.25 8.88
C ASP A 65 -4.59 -8.21 9.84
N ALA A 66 -4.13 -8.32 11.09
CA ALA A 66 -4.79 -9.13 12.11
C ALA A 66 -6.20 -8.60 12.44
N ASN A 67 -6.37 -7.27 12.54
CA ASN A 67 -7.66 -6.64 12.76
C ASN A 67 -8.62 -6.83 11.57
N ARG A 68 -8.10 -6.72 10.35
CA ARG A 68 -8.85 -6.91 9.11
C ARG A 68 -9.31 -8.35 8.92
N ARG A 69 -8.48 -9.34 9.27
CA ARG A 69 -8.87 -10.76 9.32
C ARG A 69 -10.03 -11.00 10.29
N ARG A 70 -10.06 -10.29 11.43
CA ARG A 70 -11.15 -10.39 12.42
C ARG A 70 -12.44 -9.72 11.93
N THR A 71 -12.32 -8.60 11.21
CA THR A 71 -13.46 -7.80 10.72
C THR A 71 -13.93 -8.21 9.32
N GLY A 72 -13.24 -9.14 8.65
CA GLY A 72 -13.56 -9.62 7.30
C GLY A 72 -13.15 -8.68 6.17
N ARG A 73 -12.28 -7.70 6.44
CA ARG A 73 -11.80 -6.72 5.45
C ARG A 73 -10.53 -7.24 4.73
N ALA A 74 -10.35 -6.87 3.47
CA ALA A 74 -9.16 -7.24 2.70
C ALA A 74 -7.88 -6.61 3.28
N PRO A 75 -6.73 -7.32 3.26
CA PRO A 75 -5.45 -6.82 3.77
C PRO A 75 -4.99 -5.59 2.99
N VAL A 76 -4.30 -4.67 3.67
CA VAL A 76 -3.71 -3.49 3.03
C VAL A 76 -2.23 -3.72 2.92
N GLN A 77 -1.73 -3.75 1.69
CA GLN A 77 -0.30 -3.65 1.46
C GLN A 77 0.05 -2.16 1.44
N MET A 78 0.76 -1.71 2.47
CA MET A 78 1.24 -0.33 2.49
C MET A 78 2.37 -0.21 1.46
N PRO A 79 2.37 0.83 0.61
CA PRO A 79 3.53 1.10 -0.22
C PRO A 79 4.73 1.31 0.70
N VAL A 80 5.87 0.69 0.35
CA VAL A 80 7.15 0.97 0.98
C VAL A 80 7.32 2.48 0.96
N GLN A 81 7.53 3.08 2.13
CA GLN A 81 7.91 4.49 2.18
C GLN A 81 9.23 4.59 1.43
N VAL A 82 9.17 5.11 0.22
CA VAL A 82 10.37 5.50 -0.50
C VAL A 82 10.85 6.70 0.29
N ASP A 83 11.88 6.50 1.10
CA ASP A 83 12.67 7.62 1.54
C ASP A 83 13.16 8.29 0.26
N ASP A 84 12.60 9.46 -0.07
CA ASP A 84 13.21 10.39 -1.02
C ASP A 84 14.60 10.74 -0.45
N GLU A 85 15.57 9.85 -0.62
CA GLU A 85 16.98 10.22 -0.67
C GLU A 85 17.11 11.00 -1.98
N GLU A 86 17.05 12.31 -1.82
CA GLU A 86 17.19 13.32 -2.86
C GLU A 86 18.35 12.97 -3.80
N ASP A 87 18.04 12.99 -5.11
CA ASP A 87 18.73 13.85 -6.07
C ASP A 87 20.24 14.02 -5.82
N GLU A 88 21.08 13.10 -6.34
CA GLU A 88 22.49 13.40 -6.51
C GLU A 88 22.96 13.18 -7.96
N LYS A 89 22.87 14.29 -8.70
CA LYS A 89 23.67 14.77 -9.85
C LYS A 89 23.41 14.29 -11.28
#